data_AF-A0A134CK67-F1
#
_entry.id   AF-A0A134CK67-F1
#
_cell.length_a   1.000
_cell.length_b   1.000
_cell.length_c   1.000
_cell.angle_alpha   90.00
_cell.angle_beta   90.00
_cell.angle_gamma   90.00
#
_symmetry.space_group_name_H-M   'P 1'
#
loop_
_entity.id
_entity.type
_entity.pdbx_description
1 polymer ?
#
loop_
_entity_poly.entity_id
_entity_poly.type
_entity_poly.pdbx_seq_one_letter_code
_entity_poly.pdbx_strand_id
1 'polypeptide(L)'
;IVTLLMAGSYQVMASSEGAETNVERTLIQNIETNQAINEDGMEIKNKYWLNKGYTKIDSDEFATHYYDIPVDMHIKVKTTQASTDSRVAEYSAIAWGNDSMPIKNDNAYIDMKGHELTLDVESNKLNISGVGLHVVGNLEIKNIKGMKIHLYGKEATGNAIYVKQSYNNEQSKLLISNENVEDGVLDIQNESYNQGPLIYAEGENRKEPLPKISRRLQSIISIKGNINAIAKKVAVVKAANGTVTIGGGYMKAEGDKAVSLLASYNSGIFINSQGEEIEVKEGEKRKKKLIFKEQNRHHDVKIEGNVIAEGSPYGDGGIVGMALNTRNSYFTGLVGLKKGEAHMILSDGANWYHENKGGRGNEIGASHLTSFYGDKGVIHQNTPKEIIIDQYSGNTTVVYAHKNQGLEAEDYIGGDIRIGKF
;
A
#
# COMPACT_ATOMS: atom_id res chain seq x y z
N ILE A 1 -14.49 48.07 -58.00
CA ILE A 1 -15.43 48.84 -57.15
C ILE A 1 -16.24 47.77 -56.40
N VAL A 2 -15.79 47.35 -55.20
CA VAL A 2 -16.27 47.81 -53.87
C VAL A 2 -17.72 47.38 -53.66
N THR A 3 -18.20 46.75 -52.59
CA THR A 3 -17.66 46.19 -51.34
C THR A 3 -18.80 45.39 -50.69
N LEU A 4 -18.42 44.44 -49.84
CA LEU A 4 -19.20 43.66 -48.87
C LEU A 4 -20.19 44.49 -48.00
N LEU A 5 -21.30 43.90 -47.56
CA LEU A 5 -21.85 44.17 -46.22
C LEU A 5 -22.75 43.02 -45.73
N MET A 6 -22.45 42.52 -44.52
CA MET A 6 -23.22 41.55 -43.75
C MET A 6 -24.07 42.24 -42.66
N ALA A 7 -25.25 41.68 -42.36
CA ALA A 7 -25.92 41.61 -41.04
C ALA A 7 -27.16 40.70 -41.23
N GLY A 8 -27.36 39.58 -40.51
CA GLY A 8 -27.71 39.48 -39.09
C GLY A 8 -29.23 39.71 -38.93
N SER A 9 -30.12 38.73 -38.80
CA SER A 9 -30.47 38.00 -37.56
C SER A 9 -31.88 37.38 -37.77
N TYR A 10 -32.26 36.29 -37.08
CA TYR A 10 -33.61 36.07 -36.53
C TYR A 10 -33.63 34.83 -35.62
N GLN A 11 -34.24 34.98 -34.45
CA GLN A 11 -34.49 33.93 -33.45
C GLN A 11 -35.86 33.26 -33.65
N VAL A 12 -35.86 31.93 -33.46
CA VAL A 12 -36.78 31.06 -32.69
C VAL A 12 -38.31 31.20 -32.85
N MET A 13 -38.99 30.12 -33.25
CA MET A 13 -40.03 29.43 -32.43
C MET A 13 -40.37 28.01 -32.97
N ALA A 14 -40.76 27.14 -32.04
CA ALA A 14 -40.72 25.69 -32.06
C ALA A 14 -41.96 24.97 -32.63
N SER A 15 -41.81 23.69 -32.99
CA SER A 15 -42.58 22.58 -32.39
C SER A 15 -42.05 21.21 -32.84
N SER A 16 -41.87 20.33 -31.87
CA SER A 16 -41.31 18.97 -31.88
C SER A 16 -42.27 17.88 -32.33
N GLU A 17 -41.75 16.83 -32.98
CA GLU A 17 -42.08 15.42 -32.67
C GLU A 17 -41.13 14.44 -33.39
N GLY A 18 -40.52 13.53 -32.61
CA GLY A 18 -40.23 12.16 -33.05
C GLY A 18 -38.84 11.79 -33.58
N ALA A 19 -37.86 11.58 -32.68
CA ALA A 19 -36.93 10.43 -32.69
C ALA A 19 -35.92 10.55 -31.53
N GLU A 20 -36.32 10.18 -30.32
CA GLU A 20 -35.37 9.98 -29.21
C GLU A 20 -34.74 8.60 -29.30
N THR A 21 -33.44 8.56 -29.62
CA THR A 21 -32.59 7.42 -29.32
C THR A 21 -32.40 7.35 -27.81
N ASN A 22 -33.01 6.34 -27.18
CA ASN A 22 -32.77 5.98 -25.78
C ASN A 22 -31.31 5.54 -25.60
N VAL A 23 -30.44 6.49 -25.30
CA VAL A 23 -29.20 6.22 -24.59
C VAL A 23 -29.54 6.40 -23.11
N GLU A 24 -29.86 5.31 -22.41
CA GLU A 24 -29.85 5.29 -20.95
C GLU A 24 -28.43 5.64 -20.50
N ARG A 25 -28.16 6.94 -20.30
CA ARG A 25 -27.10 7.37 -19.42
C ARG A 25 -27.55 7.02 -18.02
N THR A 26 -27.13 5.87 -17.53
CA THR A 26 -27.19 5.56 -16.10
C THR A 26 -26.55 6.73 -15.38
N LEU A 27 -27.35 7.56 -14.71
CA LEU A 27 -26.83 8.59 -13.82
C LEU A 27 -26.03 7.84 -12.76
N ILE A 28 -24.69 7.91 -12.81
CA ILE A 28 -23.87 7.46 -11.70
C ILE A 28 -24.23 8.40 -10.55
N GLN A 29 -24.99 7.87 -9.59
CA GLN A 29 -25.41 8.64 -8.43
C GLN A 29 -24.22 8.74 -7.48
N ASN A 30 -23.50 9.86 -7.52
CA ASN A 30 -22.44 10.13 -6.55
C ASN A 30 -23.08 10.50 -5.21
N ILE A 31 -22.82 9.73 -4.16
CA ILE A 31 -23.28 10.06 -2.80
C ILE A 31 -22.10 10.58 -1.99
N GLU A 32 -22.25 11.80 -1.47
CA GLU A 32 -21.37 12.36 -0.46
C GLU A 32 -22.02 12.24 0.92
N THR A 33 -21.27 11.77 1.91
CA THR A 33 -21.74 11.64 3.30
C THR A 33 -20.66 12.01 4.29
N ASN A 34 -21.08 12.52 5.45
CA ASN A 34 -20.21 12.72 6.61
C ASN A 34 -20.28 11.57 7.62
N GLN A 35 -21.04 10.52 7.30
CA GLN A 35 -21.21 9.35 8.14
C GLN A 35 -20.12 8.34 7.81
N ALA A 36 -19.24 8.06 8.78
CA ALA A 36 -18.25 6.99 8.68
C ALA A 36 -18.93 5.61 8.64
N ILE A 37 -18.24 4.60 8.11
CA ILE A 37 -18.57 3.19 8.42
C ILE A 37 -17.84 2.89 9.72
N ASN A 38 -18.59 2.72 10.82
CA ASN A 38 -18.01 2.45 12.14
C ASN A 38 -18.63 1.20 12.74
N GLU A 39 -17.82 0.16 12.82
CA GLU A 39 -18.17 -1.12 13.41
C GLU A 39 -17.36 -1.32 14.69
N ASP A 40 -17.79 -0.68 15.78
CA ASP A 40 -17.11 -0.77 17.08
C ASP A 40 -17.83 -1.67 18.10
N GLY A 41 -18.89 -2.37 17.67
CA GLY A 41 -19.56 -3.42 18.43
C GLY A 41 -20.40 -2.96 19.64
N MET A 42 -20.54 -1.66 19.91
CA MET A 42 -21.17 -1.20 21.15
C MET A 42 -22.54 -0.54 21.01
N GLU A 43 -22.89 0.10 19.88
CA GLU A 43 -24.20 0.71 19.67
C GLU A 43 -24.56 0.77 18.18
N ILE A 44 -25.84 0.99 17.86
CA ILE A 44 -26.35 1.17 16.49
C ILE A 44 -25.82 2.50 15.90
N LYS A 45 -24.52 2.59 15.62
CA LYS A 45 -23.87 3.69 14.89
C LYS A 45 -24.11 3.60 13.38
N ASN A 46 -24.57 2.46 12.89
CA ASN A 46 -24.82 2.20 11.47
C ASN A 46 -26.25 2.50 11.00
N LYS A 47 -27.05 3.29 11.77
CA LYS A 47 -28.41 3.68 11.36
C LYS A 47 -28.45 4.35 9.99
N TYR A 48 -27.45 5.17 9.67
CA TYR A 48 -27.37 5.78 8.34
C TYR A 48 -27.30 4.72 7.23
N TRP A 49 -26.36 3.78 7.34
CA TRP A 49 -26.14 2.73 6.34
C TRP A 49 -27.30 1.75 6.27
N LEU A 50 -27.94 1.45 7.40
CA LEU A 50 -29.17 0.66 7.48
C LEU A 50 -30.34 1.36 6.78
N ASN A 51 -30.54 2.66 7.04
CA ASN A 51 -31.61 3.45 6.41
C ASN A 51 -31.41 3.61 4.90
N LYS A 52 -30.16 3.59 4.43
CA LYS A 52 -29.83 3.53 2.99
C LYS A 52 -30.05 2.15 2.37
N GLY A 53 -30.23 1.11 3.18
CA GLY A 53 -30.33 -0.27 2.74
C GLY A 53 -29.00 -0.87 2.27
N TYR A 54 -27.87 -0.24 2.61
CA TYR A 54 -26.52 -0.71 2.22
C TYR A 54 -25.96 -1.74 3.20
N THR A 55 -26.56 -1.89 4.38
CA THR A 55 -26.28 -2.97 5.33
C THR A 55 -27.57 -3.47 5.97
N LYS A 56 -27.50 -4.58 6.70
CA LYS A 56 -28.63 -5.22 7.40
C LYS A 56 -28.25 -5.53 8.85
N ILE A 57 -29.26 -5.63 9.71
CA ILE A 57 -29.15 -6.13 11.09
C ILE A 57 -29.34 -7.65 11.10
N ASP A 58 -28.55 -8.37 11.90
CA ASP A 58 -28.77 -9.80 12.20
C ASP A 58 -29.73 -9.96 13.39
N SER A 59 -30.20 -11.19 13.68
CA SER A 59 -31.22 -11.48 14.70
C SER A 59 -30.92 -10.96 16.11
N ASP A 60 -29.65 -10.64 16.41
CA ASP A 60 -29.16 -10.17 17.70
C ASP A 60 -28.98 -8.64 17.78
N GLU A 61 -29.61 -7.87 16.88
CA GLU A 61 -29.56 -6.39 16.82
C GLU A 61 -28.19 -5.77 16.44
N PHE A 62 -27.20 -6.59 16.06
CA PHE A 62 -25.92 -6.12 15.54
C PHE A 62 -25.93 -5.99 14.01
N ALA A 63 -25.16 -5.05 13.46
CA ALA A 63 -24.95 -4.98 12.02
C ALA A 63 -24.30 -6.28 11.52
N THR A 64 -24.75 -6.77 10.37
CA THR A 64 -24.26 -8.03 9.77
C THR A 64 -22.80 -7.97 9.31
N HIS A 65 -22.13 -6.81 9.43
CA HIS A 65 -20.77 -6.57 8.95
C HIS A 65 -20.60 -6.81 7.44
N TYR A 66 -21.70 -6.65 6.69
CA TYR A 66 -21.72 -6.70 5.24
C TYR A 66 -22.28 -5.38 4.70
N TYR A 67 -21.58 -4.80 3.73
CA TYR A 67 -22.00 -3.59 3.05
C TYR A 67 -22.05 -3.83 1.54
N ASP A 68 -23.23 -3.61 0.94
CA ASP A 68 -23.41 -3.58 -0.50
C ASP A 68 -23.68 -2.13 -0.93
N ILE A 69 -22.71 -1.50 -1.61
CA ILE A 69 -22.77 -0.08 -1.99
C ILE A 69 -22.80 0.01 -3.52
N PRO A 70 -23.98 0.16 -4.14
CA PRO A 70 -24.15 0.16 -5.60
C PRO A 70 -24.04 1.57 -6.21
N VAL A 71 -23.17 2.41 -5.65
CA VAL A 71 -23.02 3.81 -6.03
C VAL A 71 -21.58 4.28 -5.78
N ASP A 72 -21.14 5.28 -6.53
CA ASP A 72 -19.89 5.97 -6.23
C ASP A 72 -20.05 6.70 -4.89
N MET A 73 -19.17 6.40 -3.94
CA MET A 73 -19.30 6.80 -2.55
C MET A 73 -18.14 7.71 -2.13
N HIS A 74 -18.48 8.86 -1.55
CA HIS A 74 -17.53 9.79 -0.96
C HIS A 74 -17.83 9.99 0.53
N ILE A 75 -16.99 9.42 1.39
CA ILE A 75 -17.08 9.57 2.84
C ILE A 75 -16.13 10.68 3.28
N LYS A 76 -16.68 11.76 3.86
CA LYS A 76 -15.93 12.91 4.39
C LYS A 76 -16.02 12.97 5.90
N VAL A 77 -14.96 12.60 6.60
CA VAL A 77 -14.90 12.68 8.07
C VAL A 77 -14.12 13.91 8.50
N LYS A 78 -14.65 14.64 9.49
CA LYS A 78 -13.96 15.76 10.15
C LYS A 78 -13.78 15.47 11.63
N THR A 79 -12.56 15.55 12.15
CA THR A 79 -12.28 15.32 13.58
C THR A 79 -12.61 16.56 14.45
N THR A 80 -13.79 17.17 14.26
CA THR A 80 -14.19 18.39 14.99
C THR A 80 -15.09 18.12 16.18
N GLN A 81 -15.66 16.92 16.33
CA GLN A 81 -16.57 16.63 17.45
C GLN A 81 -15.79 16.33 18.74
N ALA A 82 -16.21 16.98 19.81
CA ALA A 82 -15.75 16.77 21.17
C ALA A 82 -16.29 15.43 21.70
N SER A 83 -15.90 14.29 21.10
CA SER A 83 -15.94 13.05 21.88
C SER A 83 -14.81 13.14 22.91
N THR A 84 -15.14 12.88 24.16
CA THR A 84 -14.18 12.74 25.26
C THR A 84 -13.45 11.40 25.22
N ASP A 85 -13.68 10.60 24.17
CA ASP A 85 -13.21 9.23 24.05
C ASP A 85 -12.10 9.16 23.00
N SER A 86 -10.90 8.77 23.44
CA SER A 86 -9.63 8.92 22.73
C SER A 86 -9.37 7.81 21.68
N ARG A 87 -10.42 7.14 21.20
CA ARG A 87 -10.27 5.93 20.38
C ARG A 87 -10.08 6.29 18.90
N VAL A 88 -8.97 5.81 18.31
CA VAL A 88 -8.62 5.94 16.88
C VAL A 88 -9.77 5.51 15.94
N ALA A 89 -10.60 4.56 16.37
CA ALA A 89 -11.79 4.10 15.66
C ALA A 89 -12.88 5.19 15.48
N GLU A 90 -12.93 6.24 16.28
CA GLU A 90 -14.00 7.25 16.18
C GLU A 90 -13.72 8.32 15.11
N TYR A 91 -12.51 8.36 14.57
CA TYR A 91 -12.03 9.42 13.68
C TYR A 91 -11.54 8.88 12.33
N SER A 92 -11.93 7.65 12.01
CA SER A 92 -11.62 7.02 10.72
C SER A 92 -12.79 7.13 9.75
N ALA A 93 -12.53 7.25 8.44
CA ALA A 93 -13.61 7.17 7.45
C ALA A 93 -14.25 5.77 7.43
N ILE A 94 -13.41 4.74 7.60
CA ILE A 94 -13.83 3.39 7.91
C ILE A 94 -13.08 2.92 9.15
N ALA A 95 -13.82 2.64 10.21
CA ALA A 95 -13.32 2.01 11.43
C ALA A 95 -13.95 0.63 11.54
N TRP A 96 -13.12 -0.39 11.44
CA TRP A 96 -13.54 -1.78 11.42
C TRP A 96 -13.02 -2.52 12.63
N GLY A 97 -13.90 -2.77 13.60
CA GLY A 97 -13.56 -3.34 14.89
C GLY A 97 -12.76 -2.40 15.77
N ASN A 98 -12.48 -2.86 16.99
CA ASN A 98 -11.56 -2.21 17.90
C ASN A 98 -10.72 -3.24 18.66
N ASP A 99 -9.71 -2.76 19.39
CA ASP A 99 -8.76 -3.64 20.07
C ASP A 99 -9.41 -4.65 21.03
N SER A 100 -10.54 -4.28 21.65
CA SER A 100 -11.30 -5.11 22.59
C SER A 100 -12.38 -5.95 21.92
N MET A 101 -12.89 -5.51 20.77
CA MET A 101 -13.96 -6.14 20.00
C MET A 101 -13.55 -6.25 18.52
N PRO A 102 -12.61 -7.13 18.16
CA PRO A 102 -12.25 -7.38 16.77
C PRO A 102 -13.42 -8.04 16.03
N ILE A 103 -13.64 -7.66 14.77
CA ILE A 103 -14.66 -8.30 13.92
C ILE A 103 -14.03 -9.54 13.30
N LYS A 104 -14.36 -10.71 13.84
CA LYS A 104 -13.70 -11.98 13.47
C LYS A 104 -14.36 -12.68 12.29
N ASN A 105 -15.46 -12.16 11.78
CA ASN A 105 -16.18 -12.77 10.67
C ASN A 105 -15.26 -12.82 9.44
N ASP A 106 -14.81 -14.01 9.04
CA ASP A 106 -13.96 -14.19 7.87
C ASP A 106 -14.63 -13.76 6.55
N ASN A 107 -15.96 -13.62 6.56
CA ASN A 107 -16.75 -13.18 5.42
C ASN A 107 -17.12 -11.69 5.47
N ALA A 108 -16.68 -10.93 6.47
CA ALA A 108 -16.94 -9.49 6.57
C ALA A 108 -16.49 -8.74 5.32
N TYR A 109 -17.36 -7.91 4.74
CA TYR A 109 -17.01 -7.19 3.51
C TYR A 109 -17.68 -5.81 3.34
N ILE A 110 -17.03 -5.01 2.50
CA ILE A 110 -17.61 -3.89 1.77
C ILE A 110 -17.49 -4.23 0.28
N ASP A 111 -18.63 -4.41 -0.38
CA ASP A 111 -18.75 -4.69 -1.79
C ASP A 111 -19.23 -3.44 -2.51
N MET A 112 -18.34 -2.84 -3.31
CA MET A 112 -18.63 -1.61 -4.05
C MET A 112 -19.38 -1.87 -5.36
N LYS A 113 -19.70 -3.12 -5.71
CA LYS A 113 -20.51 -3.48 -6.90
C LYS A 113 -20.05 -2.83 -8.22
N GLY A 114 -18.76 -2.54 -8.37
CA GLY A 114 -18.18 -1.88 -9.55
C GLY A 114 -18.10 -0.35 -9.46
N HIS A 115 -18.25 0.23 -8.27
CA HIS A 115 -18.22 1.68 -8.04
C HIS A 115 -16.94 2.18 -7.36
N GLU A 116 -16.74 3.50 -7.37
CA GLU A 116 -15.61 4.17 -6.73
C GLU A 116 -15.86 4.44 -5.24
N LEU A 117 -14.79 4.37 -4.44
CA LEU A 117 -14.81 4.75 -3.02
C LEU A 117 -13.76 5.83 -2.74
N THR A 118 -14.20 6.99 -2.27
CA THR A 118 -13.34 8.08 -1.82
C THR A 118 -13.48 8.29 -0.31
N LEU A 119 -12.36 8.27 0.40
CA LEU A 119 -12.25 8.52 1.82
C LEU A 119 -11.46 9.82 2.04
N ASP A 120 -12.14 10.88 2.44
CA ASP A 120 -11.52 12.15 2.81
C ASP A 120 -11.58 12.32 4.34
N VAL A 121 -10.43 12.47 4.97
CA VAL A 121 -10.35 12.70 6.42
C VAL A 121 -9.63 14.01 6.70
N GLU A 122 -10.38 14.97 7.25
CA GLU A 122 -9.86 16.24 7.74
C GLU A 122 -9.62 16.15 9.25
N SER A 123 -8.39 16.41 9.70
CA SER A 123 -8.08 16.42 11.12
C SER A 123 -7.37 17.69 11.61
N ASN A 124 -8.10 18.45 12.43
CA ASN A 124 -7.71 19.75 12.94
C ASN A 124 -7.74 19.81 14.48
N LYS A 125 -7.76 18.66 15.16
CA LYS A 125 -7.75 18.58 16.63
C LYS A 125 -6.49 17.89 17.14
N LEU A 126 -5.79 18.52 18.08
CA LEU A 126 -4.57 18.03 18.69
C LEU A 126 -4.81 16.67 19.33
N ASN A 127 -3.84 15.77 19.17
CA ASN A 127 -3.81 14.42 19.75
C ASN A 127 -4.91 13.46 19.25
N ILE A 128 -5.57 13.74 18.14
CA ILE A 128 -6.55 12.84 17.52
C ILE A 128 -6.10 12.43 16.12
N SER A 129 -5.62 11.20 15.96
CA SER A 129 -5.21 10.67 14.66
C SER A 129 -6.42 10.26 13.83
N GLY A 130 -6.73 11.04 12.79
CA GLY A 130 -7.60 10.58 11.71
C GLY A 130 -6.90 9.56 10.82
N VAL A 131 -7.59 8.47 10.49
CA VAL A 131 -7.10 7.37 9.63
C VAL A 131 -8.10 7.16 8.49
N GLY A 132 -7.64 6.88 7.27
CA GLY A 132 -8.58 6.60 6.18
C GLY A 132 -9.35 5.31 6.47
N LEU A 133 -8.60 4.23 6.64
CA LEU A 133 -9.09 2.89 6.94
C LEU A 133 -8.34 2.31 8.14
N HIS A 134 -9.04 2.10 9.25
CA HIS A 134 -8.53 1.43 10.45
C HIS A 134 -9.19 0.06 10.61
N VAL A 135 -8.40 -1.00 10.70
CA VAL A 135 -8.93 -2.38 10.79
C VAL A 135 -8.30 -3.14 11.95
N VAL A 136 -9.18 -3.67 12.80
CA VAL A 136 -8.90 -4.66 13.84
C VAL A 136 -9.93 -5.80 13.69
N GLY A 137 -9.48 -6.95 13.22
CA GLY A 137 -10.32 -8.05 12.72
C GLY A 137 -10.17 -8.26 11.22
N ASN A 138 -11.18 -8.83 10.58
CA ASN A 138 -11.18 -9.22 9.17
C ASN A 138 -12.09 -8.31 8.35
N LEU A 139 -11.57 -7.76 7.26
CA LEU A 139 -12.32 -6.96 6.29
C LEU A 139 -11.85 -7.26 4.86
N GLU A 140 -12.80 -7.53 3.97
CA GLU A 140 -12.60 -7.50 2.53
C GLU A 140 -13.28 -6.27 1.90
N ILE A 141 -12.55 -5.50 1.11
CA ILE A 141 -13.12 -4.48 0.21
C ILE A 141 -13.01 -5.02 -1.21
N LYS A 142 -14.13 -5.26 -1.88
CA LYS A 142 -14.18 -5.96 -3.17
C LYS A 142 -15.04 -5.26 -4.21
N ASN A 143 -14.87 -5.71 -5.47
CA ASN A 143 -15.52 -5.19 -6.66
C ASN A 143 -15.44 -3.66 -6.71
N ILE A 144 -14.28 -3.11 -6.37
CA ILE A 144 -14.05 -1.68 -6.35
C ILE A 144 -13.45 -1.23 -7.68
N LYS A 145 -14.04 -0.19 -8.28
CA LYS A 145 -13.55 0.40 -9.54
C LYS A 145 -12.27 1.19 -9.34
N GLY A 146 -12.18 1.88 -8.21
CA GLY A 146 -11.03 2.67 -7.79
C GLY A 146 -11.24 3.15 -6.37
N MET A 147 -10.14 3.36 -5.65
CA MET A 147 -10.19 3.84 -4.28
C MET A 147 -9.29 5.06 -4.13
N LYS A 148 -9.78 6.10 -3.45
CA LYS A 148 -9.00 7.28 -3.11
C LYS A 148 -9.02 7.46 -1.60
N ILE A 149 -7.84 7.63 -1.00
CA ILE A 149 -7.73 7.97 0.42
C ILE A 149 -6.91 9.25 0.51
N HIS A 150 -7.53 10.30 1.04
CA HIS A 150 -6.90 11.59 1.21
C HIS A 150 -7.03 12.06 2.67
N LEU A 151 -5.88 12.30 3.28
CA LEU A 151 -5.76 12.81 4.65
C LEU A 151 -5.19 14.23 4.63
N TYR A 152 -5.83 15.16 5.32
CA TYR A 152 -5.40 16.56 5.40
C TYR A 152 -5.77 17.19 6.75
N GLY A 153 -5.18 18.35 7.06
CA GLY A 153 -5.45 19.10 8.29
C GLY A 153 -4.20 19.55 9.04
N LYS A 154 -4.38 20.49 9.97
CA LYS A 154 -3.29 21.28 10.57
C LYS A 154 -2.73 20.73 11.88
N GLU A 155 -3.39 19.75 12.50
CA GLU A 155 -3.00 19.27 13.83
C GLU A 155 -2.58 17.79 13.81
N ALA A 156 -3.48 16.87 14.15
CA ALA A 156 -3.15 15.44 14.25
C ALA A 156 -3.62 14.64 13.04
N THR A 157 -2.94 13.54 12.71
CA THR A 157 -3.29 12.64 11.60
C THR A 157 -2.45 11.37 11.66
N GLY A 158 -2.92 10.29 11.05
CA GLY A 158 -2.30 8.97 11.13
C GLY A 158 -1.91 8.40 9.77
N ASN A 159 -2.23 7.12 9.59
CA ASN A 159 -1.98 6.34 8.39
C ASN A 159 -3.19 6.45 7.44
N ALA A 160 -2.98 6.26 6.14
CA ALA A 160 -4.10 6.10 5.21
C ALA A 160 -4.78 4.75 5.42
N ILE A 161 -3.99 3.69 5.56
CA ILE A 161 -4.42 2.35 5.92
C ILE A 161 -3.63 1.89 7.13
N TYR A 162 -4.33 1.53 8.19
CA TYR A 162 -3.74 0.97 9.40
C TYR A 162 -4.46 -0.31 9.79
N VAL A 163 -3.72 -1.41 9.79
CA VAL A 163 -4.22 -2.70 10.26
C VAL A 163 -3.40 -3.12 11.46
N LYS A 164 -4.09 -3.34 12.56
CA LYS A 164 -3.49 -3.62 13.85
C LYS A 164 -4.02 -4.93 14.41
N GLN A 165 -3.14 -5.71 15.03
CA GLN A 165 -3.50 -6.93 15.74
C GLN A 165 -4.35 -6.60 16.97
N SER A 166 -5.34 -7.42 17.27
CA SER A 166 -6.20 -7.23 18.47
C SER A 166 -5.45 -7.57 19.76
N TYR A 167 -5.92 -7.04 20.91
CA TYR A 167 -5.29 -7.32 22.21
C TYR A 167 -5.42 -8.78 22.66
N ASN A 168 -6.35 -9.53 22.09
CA ASN A 168 -6.47 -10.98 22.33
C ASN A 168 -5.45 -11.79 21.52
N ASN A 169 -4.48 -11.10 20.91
CA ASN A 169 -3.42 -11.65 20.08
C ASN A 169 -3.94 -12.32 18.81
N GLU A 170 -5.12 -11.96 18.33
CA GLU A 170 -5.69 -12.55 17.13
C GLU A 170 -5.27 -11.77 15.88
N GLN A 171 -5.09 -12.49 14.78
CA GLN A 171 -4.79 -11.92 13.48
C GLN A 171 -5.86 -10.92 13.05
N SER A 172 -5.41 -9.83 12.42
CA SER A 172 -6.28 -8.90 11.71
C SER A 172 -5.89 -8.89 10.23
N LYS A 173 -6.87 -8.88 9.35
CA LYS A 173 -6.68 -9.01 7.91
C LYS A 173 -7.51 -7.97 7.17
N LEU A 174 -6.84 -7.24 6.29
CA LEU A 174 -7.47 -6.45 5.25
C LEU A 174 -7.13 -7.03 3.89
N LEU A 175 -8.16 -7.27 3.08
CA LEU A 175 -8.03 -7.59 1.66
C LEU A 175 -8.70 -6.49 0.85
N ILE A 176 -7.98 -5.90 -0.11
CA ILE A 176 -8.52 -4.96 -1.11
C ILE A 176 -8.37 -5.60 -2.49
N SER A 177 -9.49 -5.92 -3.11
CA SER A 177 -9.59 -6.58 -4.41
C SER A 177 -9.90 -5.56 -5.52
N ASN A 178 -8.89 -4.80 -5.95
CA ASN A 178 -8.96 -3.81 -7.03
C ASN A 178 -8.34 -4.29 -8.37
N GLU A 179 -8.12 -5.59 -8.53
CA GLU A 179 -7.42 -6.14 -9.70
C GLU A 179 -8.32 -6.39 -10.93
N ASN A 180 -9.65 -6.43 -10.75
CA ASN A 180 -10.61 -6.81 -11.79
C ASN A 180 -11.05 -5.64 -12.69
N VAL A 181 -10.41 -4.48 -12.58
CA VAL A 181 -10.82 -3.26 -13.28
C VAL A 181 -9.62 -2.64 -13.99
N GLU A 182 -9.77 -2.40 -15.30
CA GLU A 182 -8.82 -1.64 -16.11
C GLU A 182 -8.71 -0.23 -15.48
N ASP A 183 -7.51 0.19 -15.08
CA ASP A 183 -7.24 1.41 -14.30
C ASP A 183 -7.66 1.41 -12.80
N GLY A 184 -8.00 0.25 -12.23
CA GLY A 184 -8.28 0.09 -10.80
C GLY A 184 -7.08 0.39 -9.91
N VAL A 185 -6.92 1.63 -9.49
CA VAL A 185 -5.82 2.10 -8.63
C VAL A 185 -6.34 2.52 -7.26
N LEU A 186 -5.60 2.14 -6.22
CA LEU A 186 -5.73 2.74 -4.89
C LEU A 186 -4.78 3.95 -4.82
N ASP A 187 -5.35 5.14 -4.90
CA ASP A 187 -4.63 6.42 -4.81
C ASP A 187 -4.60 6.91 -3.36
N ILE A 188 -3.41 7.20 -2.84
CA ILE A 188 -3.20 7.55 -1.45
C ILE A 188 -2.40 8.84 -1.35
N GLN A 189 -3.01 9.83 -0.71
CA GLN A 189 -2.40 11.12 -0.45
C GLN A 189 -2.52 11.46 1.04
N ASN A 190 -1.39 11.84 1.64
CA ASN A 190 -1.37 12.32 3.02
C ASN A 190 -0.66 13.69 3.07
N GLU A 191 -1.46 14.74 3.08
CA GLU A 191 -1.02 16.14 3.11
C GLU A 191 -1.04 16.73 4.51
N SER A 192 -1.27 15.89 5.51
CA SER A 192 -1.43 16.34 6.87
C SER A 192 -0.13 16.76 7.54
N TYR A 193 -0.25 17.51 8.65
CA TYR A 193 0.90 17.99 9.39
C TYR A 193 1.71 16.87 10.06
N ASN A 194 1.03 15.99 10.82
CA ASN A 194 1.63 14.85 11.51
C ASN A 194 1.37 13.57 10.70
N GLN A 195 2.36 13.06 9.98
CA GLN A 195 2.15 11.89 9.10
C GLN A 195 2.56 10.61 9.83
N GLY A 196 1.73 9.55 9.70
CA GLY A 196 2.16 8.16 9.88
C GLY A 196 2.48 7.52 8.52
N PRO A 197 3.11 6.32 8.48
CA PRO A 197 3.26 5.59 7.22
C PRO A 197 1.95 5.50 6.44
N LEU A 198 1.98 5.59 5.11
CA LEU A 198 0.72 5.59 4.35
C LEU A 198 -0.03 4.27 4.54
N ILE A 199 0.67 3.14 4.41
CA ILE A 199 0.17 1.80 4.66
C ILE A 199 0.96 1.20 5.83
N TYR A 200 0.29 0.80 6.90
CA TYR A 200 0.93 0.21 8.08
C TYR A 200 0.23 -1.05 8.56
N ALA A 201 0.96 -2.18 8.52
CA ALA A 201 0.59 -3.40 9.22
C ALA A 201 1.38 -3.49 10.54
N GLU A 202 0.67 -3.46 11.66
CA GLU A 202 1.26 -3.53 12.99
C GLU A 202 0.76 -4.75 13.75
N GLY A 203 1.68 -5.67 14.06
CA GLY A 203 1.48 -6.69 15.08
C GLY A 203 1.95 -6.21 16.45
N GLU A 204 1.71 -7.02 17.46
CA GLU A 204 2.10 -6.73 18.83
C GLU A 204 3.62 -6.62 18.99
N ASN A 205 4.06 -5.50 19.58
CA ASN A 205 5.46 -5.27 19.93
C ASN A 205 5.81 -6.02 21.23
N ARG A 206 6.14 -7.31 21.13
CA ARG A 206 6.60 -8.09 22.29
C ARG A 206 8.11 -7.92 22.52
N LYS A 207 8.49 -7.86 23.81
CA LYS A 207 9.89 -7.80 24.27
C LYS A 207 10.58 -9.18 24.29
N GLU A 208 9.91 -10.24 23.86
CA GLU A 208 10.42 -11.61 23.88
C GLU A 208 10.17 -12.33 22.54
N PRO A 209 11.08 -13.22 22.10
CA PRO A 209 10.93 -13.97 20.85
C PRO A 209 9.69 -14.86 20.87
N LEU A 210 8.96 -14.90 19.76
CA LEU A 210 7.73 -15.68 19.65
C LEU A 210 8.03 -17.20 19.59
N PRO A 211 7.23 -18.06 20.25
CA PRO A 211 7.15 -19.47 19.88
C PRO A 211 6.82 -19.60 18.39
N LYS A 212 7.38 -20.59 17.70
CA LYS A 212 7.22 -20.77 16.23
C LYS A 212 5.77 -20.83 15.72
N ILE A 213 4.78 -21.10 16.59
CA ILE A 213 3.34 -21.10 16.29
C ILE A 213 2.78 -19.68 16.06
N SER A 214 3.43 -18.62 16.56
CA SER A 214 2.88 -17.26 16.56
C SER A 214 3.05 -16.48 15.26
N ARG A 215 3.59 -17.08 14.19
CA ARG A 215 3.55 -16.48 12.84
C ARG A 215 2.12 -16.32 12.32
N ARG A 216 1.14 -17.03 12.91
CA ARG A 216 -0.30 -16.89 12.63
C ARG A 216 -0.95 -15.69 13.32
N LEU A 217 -0.24 -14.98 14.19
CA LEU A 217 -0.78 -13.88 15.00
C LEU A 217 -0.28 -12.53 14.47
N GLN A 218 -0.36 -12.31 13.16
CA GLN A 218 0.16 -11.11 12.49
C GLN A 218 -0.96 -10.30 11.87
N SER A 219 -0.77 -8.98 11.78
CA SER A 219 -1.60 -8.10 10.95
C SER A 219 -1.26 -8.30 9.48
N ILE A 220 -2.26 -8.50 8.63
CA ILE A 220 -2.10 -8.74 7.20
C ILE A 220 -2.83 -7.66 6.41
N ILE A 221 -2.12 -7.05 5.46
CA ILE A 221 -2.69 -6.20 4.41
C ILE A 221 -2.39 -6.86 3.08
N SER A 222 -3.42 -7.12 2.28
CA SER A 222 -3.28 -7.61 0.91
C SER A 222 -4.05 -6.68 -0.03
N ILE A 223 -3.32 -5.98 -0.90
CA ILE A 223 -3.88 -5.15 -1.98
C ILE A 223 -3.55 -5.86 -3.28
N LYS A 224 -4.58 -6.35 -3.97
CA LYS A 224 -4.40 -7.22 -5.15
C LYS A 224 -3.90 -6.47 -6.38
N GLY A 225 -4.36 -5.24 -6.58
CA GLY A 225 -4.04 -4.43 -7.75
C GLY A 225 -2.92 -3.41 -7.50
N ASN A 226 -2.95 -2.35 -8.32
CA ASN A 226 -1.97 -1.28 -8.29
C ASN A 226 -2.30 -0.23 -7.22
N ILE A 227 -1.26 0.40 -6.69
CA ILE A 227 -1.37 1.61 -5.87
C ILE A 227 -0.71 2.82 -6.54
N ASN A 228 -1.12 4.02 -6.14
CA ASN A 228 -0.39 5.25 -6.36
C ASN A 228 -0.21 5.93 -5.00
N ALA A 229 1.00 5.95 -4.47
CA ALA A 229 1.25 6.40 -3.09
C ALA A 229 2.51 7.25 -3.00
N ILE A 230 2.36 8.48 -2.49
CA ILE A 230 3.45 9.45 -2.35
C ILE A 230 3.55 9.90 -0.89
N ALA A 231 4.66 9.56 -0.23
CA ALA A 231 4.95 9.94 1.16
C ALA A 231 6.07 10.99 1.22
N LYS A 232 5.95 12.03 2.06
CA LYS A 232 6.93 13.14 2.12
C LYS A 232 7.85 13.15 3.33
N LYS A 233 7.47 12.47 4.42
CA LYS A 233 8.22 12.50 5.70
C LYS A 233 8.33 11.14 6.39
N VAL A 234 7.68 10.14 5.82
CA VAL A 234 7.35 8.86 6.45
C VAL A 234 7.52 7.72 5.47
N ALA A 235 7.38 6.49 5.94
CA ALA A 235 7.37 5.34 5.04
C ALA A 235 6.13 5.35 4.12
N VAL A 236 6.29 4.97 2.85
CA VAL A 236 5.13 4.66 1.99
C VAL A 236 4.45 3.40 2.53
N VAL A 237 5.22 2.33 2.70
CA VAL A 237 4.76 1.07 3.29
C VAL A 237 5.62 0.71 4.49
N LYS A 238 4.98 0.46 5.63
CA LYS A 238 5.63 -0.09 6.83
C LYS A 238 4.97 -1.39 7.25
N ALA A 239 5.77 -2.35 7.66
CA ALA A 239 5.33 -3.54 8.36
C ALA A 239 6.18 -3.74 9.62
N ALA A 240 5.52 -3.98 10.75
CA ALA A 240 6.18 -4.29 12.01
C ALA A 240 5.40 -5.42 12.68
N ASN A 241 5.99 -6.62 12.76
CA ASN A 241 5.27 -7.84 13.17
C ASN A 241 3.99 -8.13 12.35
N GLY A 242 3.96 -7.65 11.09
CA GLY A 242 2.84 -7.79 10.18
C GLY A 242 3.33 -8.09 8.75
N THR A 243 2.39 -8.37 7.85
CA THR A 243 2.68 -8.64 6.44
C THR A 243 1.88 -7.69 5.55
N VAL A 244 2.56 -7.06 4.58
CA VAL A 244 1.92 -6.29 3.52
C VAL A 244 2.24 -6.93 2.17
N THR A 245 1.22 -7.15 1.35
CA THR A 245 1.37 -7.61 -0.04
C THR A 245 0.62 -6.66 -0.96
N ILE A 246 1.29 -6.18 -2.01
CA ILE A 246 0.75 -5.24 -3.00
C ILE A 246 1.01 -5.80 -4.39
N GLY A 247 0.01 -5.78 -5.28
CA GLY A 247 0.15 -6.22 -6.67
C GLY A 247 1.20 -5.43 -7.42
N GLY A 248 1.12 -4.10 -7.44
CA GLY A 248 2.15 -3.23 -8.01
C GLY A 248 1.78 -1.76 -7.93
N GLY A 249 2.20 -0.97 -8.92
CA GLY A 249 1.92 0.46 -9.04
C GLY A 249 3.11 1.36 -8.68
N TYR A 250 2.80 2.61 -8.33
CA TYR A 250 3.78 3.66 -8.03
C TYR A 250 3.87 3.94 -6.54
N MET A 251 5.08 3.84 -5.99
CA MET A 251 5.40 4.13 -4.60
C MET A 251 6.57 5.11 -4.55
N LYS A 252 6.34 6.29 -4.00
CA LYS A 252 7.34 7.37 -3.96
C LYS A 252 7.56 7.90 -2.55
N ALA A 253 8.79 7.84 -2.09
CA ALA A 253 9.28 8.52 -0.91
C ALA A 253 9.96 9.84 -1.33
N GLU A 254 9.26 10.94 -1.12
CA GLU A 254 9.75 12.30 -1.32
C GLU A 254 10.39 12.84 -0.04
N GLY A 255 11.45 13.62 -0.17
CA GLY A 255 12.13 14.21 0.98
C GLY A 255 13.14 13.29 1.67
N ASP A 256 13.96 13.89 2.51
CA ASP A 256 15.14 13.29 3.16
C ASP A 256 14.81 12.36 4.34
N LYS A 257 13.54 12.29 4.74
CA LYS A 257 13.04 11.45 5.85
C LYS A 257 12.16 10.30 5.40
N ALA A 258 11.59 10.36 4.20
CA ALA A 258 10.66 9.34 3.72
C ALA A 258 11.41 8.12 3.18
N VAL A 259 10.95 6.92 3.52
CA VAL A 259 11.46 5.66 2.94
C VAL A 259 10.35 5.00 2.12
N SER A 260 10.69 4.26 1.08
CA SER A 260 9.65 3.60 0.28
C SER A 260 9.07 2.42 1.07
N LEU A 261 9.91 1.46 1.43
CA LEU A 261 9.54 0.24 2.13
C LEU A 261 10.34 0.11 3.43
N LEU A 262 9.65 -0.14 4.54
CA LEU A 262 10.26 -0.38 5.85
C LEU A 262 9.66 -1.63 6.50
N ALA A 263 10.39 -2.74 6.41
CA ALA A 263 10.07 -3.98 7.13
C ALA A 263 10.91 -4.05 8.42
N SER A 264 10.24 -4.04 9.57
CA SER A 264 10.88 -4.12 10.89
C SER A 264 10.43 -5.37 11.65
N TYR A 265 11.31 -5.94 12.48
CA TYR A 265 10.99 -7.10 13.33
C TYR A 265 10.54 -8.32 12.51
N ASN A 266 9.66 -9.19 13.05
CA ASN A 266 9.15 -10.35 12.31
C ASN A 266 8.06 -9.95 11.29
N SER A 267 8.43 -9.21 10.24
CA SER A 267 7.50 -8.66 9.23
C SER A 267 7.88 -9.03 7.80
N GLY A 268 6.91 -8.88 6.89
CA GLY A 268 7.11 -9.05 5.45
C GLY A 268 6.46 -7.92 4.65
N ILE A 269 7.18 -7.40 3.65
CA ILE A 269 6.62 -6.52 2.62
C ILE A 269 6.90 -7.16 1.27
N PHE A 270 5.86 -7.46 0.49
CA PHE A 270 5.97 -8.11 -0.80
C PHE A 270 5.27 -7.30 -1.89
N ILE A 271 6.04 -6.81 -2.85
CA ILE A 271 5.53 -6.07 -4.01
C ILE A 271 5.60 -6.97 -5.24
N ASN A 272 4.46 -7.18 -5.90
CA ASN A 272 4.29 -8.07 -7.05
C ASN A 272 4.88 -9.48 -6.83
N SER A 273 4.96 -9.88 -5.58
CA SER A 273 5.69 -11.07 -5.15
C SER A 273 5.06 -11.68 -3.91
N GLN A 274 5.60 -12.82 -3.51
CA GLN A 274 5.19 -13.56 -2.32
C GLN A 274 6.37 -14.36 -1.76
N GLY A 275 6.35 -14.54 -0.44
CA GLY A 275 7.21 -15.48 0.26
C GLY A 275 6.48 -16.80 0.52
N GLU A 276 7.06 -17.91 0.09
CA GLU A 276 6.57 -19.26 0.37
C GLU A 276 7.57 -19.99 1.26
N GLU A 277 7.15 -20.40 2.47
CA GLU A 277 8.01 -21.26 3.29
C GLU A 277 7.94 -22.70 2.80
N ILE A 278 9.09 -23.23 2.35
CA ILE A 278 9.24 -24.66 2.09
C ILE A 278 10.06 -25.33 3.17
N GLU A 279 9.84 -26.63 3.36
CA GLU A 279 10.67 -27.45 4.23
C GLU A 279 11.79 -28.09 3.42
N VAL A 280 13.03 -27.81 3.82
CA VAL A 280 14.25 -28.36 3.20
C VAL A 280 14.92 -29.29 4.20
N LYS A 281 15.32 -30.48 3.74
CA LYS A 281 16.18 -31.38 4.52
C LYS A 281 17.64 -30.95 4.33
N GLU A 282 18.30 -30.63 5.43
CA GLU A 282 19.74 -30.38 5.47
C GLU A 282 20.37 -31.35 6.48
N GLY A 283 20.82 -32.50 5.98
CA GLY A 283 21.18 -33.67 6.80
C GLY A 283 19.95 -34.28 7.47
N GLU A 284 20.06 -34.61 8.76
CA GLU A 284 18.94 -35.16 9.56
C GLU A 284 17.95 -34.08 10.04
N LYS A 285 18.27 -32.79 9.89
CA LYS A 285 17.44 -31.68 10.34
C LYS A 285 16.56 -31.16 9.20
N ARG A 286 15.29 -30.91 9.53
CA ARG A 286 14.39 -30.14 8.65
C ARG A 286 14.49 -28.67 9.00
N LYS A 287 14.77 -27.83 8.00
CA LYS A 287 14.77 -26.38 8.12
C LYS A 287 13.69 -25.81 7.21
N LYS A 288 13.06 -24.73 7.67
CA LYS A 288 12.21 -23.93 6.79
C LYS A 288 13.09 -22.96 6.01
N LYS A 289 12.92 -22.91 4.69
CA LYS A 289 13.54 -21.94 3.81
C LYS A 289 12.43 -21.12 3.17
N LEU A 290 12.53 -19.80 3.22
CA LEU A 290 11.68 -18.94 2.41
C LEU A 290 12.13 -19.02 0.96
N ILE A 291 11.20 -19.33 0.05
CA ILE A 291 11.37 -19.13 -1.38
C ILE A 291 10.62 -17.87 -1.76
N PHE A 292 11.31 -17.00 -2.46
CA PHE A 292 10.75 -15.80 -3.05
C PHE A 292 10.25 -16.12 -4.47
N LYS A 293 9.01 -15.73 -4.78
CA LYS A 293 8.40 -15.90 -6.11
C LYS A 293 7.67 -14.62 -6.51
N GLU A 294 7.62 -14.36 -7.81
CA GLU A 294 6.70 -13.38 -8.38
C GLU A 294 5.23 -13.82 -8.24
N GLN A 295 4.31 -12.88 -8.38
CA GLN A 295 2.89 -13.18 -8.50
C GLN A 295 2.55 -13.62 -9.92
N ASN A 296 1.50 -14.44 -10.06
CA ASN A 296 1.07 -14.97 -11.36
C ASN A 296 0.68 -13.87 -12.35
N ARG A 297 0.18 -12.74 -11.84
CA ARG A 297 -0.13 -11.56 -12.65
C ARG A 297 1.03 -10.58 -12.52
N HIS A 298 1.59 -10.17 -13.65
CA HIS A 298 2.66 -9.19 -13.67
C HIS A 298 2.06 -7.79 -13.61
N HIS A 299 2.41 -7.04 -12.57
CA HIS A 299 2.08 -5.64 -12.45
C HIS A 299 3.32 -4.77 -12.71
N ASP A 300 3.12 -3.58 -13.29
CA ASP A 300 4.17 -2.58 -13.33
C ASP A 300 4.53 -2.16 -11.90
N VAL A 301 5.80 -2.26 -11.52
CA VAL A 301 6.31 -1.86 -10.20
C VAL A 301 7.25 -0.68 -10.35
N LYS A 302 6.88 0.46 -9.79
CA LYS A 302 7.66 1.70 -9.84
C LYS A 302 7.91 2.20 -8.42
N ILE A 303 9.14 2.05 -7.95
CA ILE A 303 9.53 2.42 -6.58
C ILE A 303 10.59 3.51 -6.64
N GLU A 304 10.35 4.62 -5.97
CA GLU A 304 11.34 5.68 -5.74
C GLU A 304 11.53 5.90 -4.25
N GLY A 305 12.73 5.63 -3.75
CA GLY A 305 13.06 5.77 -2.34
C GLY A 305 13.73 4.52 -1.78
N ASN A 306 14.59 4.69 -0.79
CA ASN A 306 15.32 3.58 -0.18
C ASN A 306 14.40 2.58 0.49
N VAL A 307 14.83 1.32 0.42
CA VAL A 307 14.19 0.15 1.02
C VAL A 307 15.02 -0.28 2.22
N ILE A 308 14.36 -0.54 3.36
CA ILE A 308 15.03 -0.99 4.58
C ILE A 308 14.35 -2.25 5.12
N ALA A 309 15.16 -3.26 5.41
CA ALA A 309 14.75 -4.43 6.17
C ALA A 309 15.59 -4.53 7.45
N GLU A 310 14.94 -4.38 8.59
CA GLU A 310 15.60 -4.33 9.90
C GLU A 310 15.01 -5.35 10.88
N GLY A 311 15.87 -5.99 11.65
CA GLY A 311 15.50 -7.00 12.63
C GLY A 311 15.38 -6.48 14.05
N SER A 312 14.79 -7.30 14.90
CA SER A 312 14.76 -7.09 16.34
C SER A 312 16.12 -7.45 16.97
N PRO A 313 16.39 -6.97 18.20
CA PRO A 313 17.51 -7.47 19.00
C PRO A 313 17.47 -8.99 19.25
N TYR A 314 16.30 -9.62 19.10
CA TYR A 314 16.04 -11.02 19.42
C TYR A 314 16.20 -11.98 18.23
N GLY A 315 16.58 -11.47 17.06
CA GLY A 315 16.96 -12.30 15.90
C GLY A 315 15.88 -12.49 14.83
N ASP A 316 14.69 -11.92 15.01
CA ASP A 316 13.67 -11.87 13.95
C ASP A 316 13.92 -10.67 13.02
N GLY A 317 14.03 -10.92 11.73
CA GLY A 317 14.35 -9.92 10.70
C GLY A 317 13.17 -9.55 9.82
N GLY A 318 13.04 -8.27 9.47
CA GLY A 318 12.09 -7.84 8.45
C GLY A 318 12.49 -8.41 7.10
N ILE A 319 11.50 -8.73 6.26
CA ILE A 319 11.72 -9.29 4.92
C ILE A 319 11.09 -8.35 3.90
N VAL A 320 11.87 -7.95 2.89
CA VAL A 320 11.34 -7.23 1.73
C VAL A 320 11.52 -8.06 0.48
N GLY A 321 10.44 -8.26 -0.27
CA GLY A 321 10.43 -8.94 -1.54
C GLY A 321 9.87 -8.05 -2.64
N MET A 322 10.56 -7.93 -3.77
CA MET A 322 10.10 -7.12 -4.90
C MET A 322 10.31 -7.87 -6.22
N ALA A 323 9.27 -8.02 -7.04
CA ALA A 323 9.41 -8.51 -8.40
C ALA A 323 9.12 -7.39 -9.41
N LEU A 324 10.16 -6.97 -10.11
CA LEU A 324 10.10 -6.01 -11.21
C LEU A 324 10.22 -6.80 -12.50
N ASN A 325 9.08 -7.20 -13.07
CA ASN A 325 9.00 -8.18 -14.16
C ASN A 325 8.21 -7.65 -15.37
N THR A 326 8.32 -6.34 -15.61
CA THR A 326 7.80 -5.68 -16.82
C THR A 326 8.77 -4.59 -17.27
N ARG A 327 8.77 -4.28 -18.57
CA ARG A 327 9.62 -3.21 -19.15
C ARG A 327 9.37 -1.81 -18.58
N ASN A 328 8.20 -1.59 -17.98
CA ASN A 328 7.81 -0.32 -17.37
C ASN A 328 8.15 -0.27 -15.88
N SER A 329 8.63 -1.38 -15.31
CA SER A 329 9.00 -1.47 -13.91
C SER A 329 10.37 -0.86 -13.67
N TYR A 330 10.49 -0.10 -12.58
CA TYR A 330 11.77 0.39 -12.11
C TYR A 330 11.84 0.58 -10.59
N PHE A 331 13.06 0.53 -10.08
CA PHE A 331 13.39 0.89 -8.70
C PHE A 331 14.51 1.93 -8.72
N THR A 332 14.32 3.07 -8.06
CA THR A 332 15.36 4.06 -7.81
C THR A 332 15.58 4.18 -6.31
N GLY A 333 16.71 3.68 -5.82
CA GLY A 333 17.00 3.64 -4.39
C GLY A 333 18.11 2.66 -4.00
N LEU A 334 18.44 2.68 -2.72
CA LEU A 334 19.34 1.73 -2.05
C LEU A 334 18.54 0.71 -1.23
N VAL A 335 19.14 -0.46 -0.97
CA VAL A 335 18.53 -1.54 -0.16
C VAL A 335 19.36 -1.80 1.10
N GLY A 336 18.92 -1.26 2.24
CA GLY A 336 19.63 -1.42 3.50
C GLY A 336 19.15 -2.63 4.32
N LEU A 337 20.08 -3.51 4.68
CA LEU A 337 19.82 -4.61 5.62
C LEU A 337 20.42 -4.32 7.00
N LYS A 338 19.58 -4.44 8.05
CA LYS A 338 19.98 -4.34 9.46
C LYS A 338 19.46 -5.55 10.23
N LYS A 339 20.01 -6.74 9.97
CA LYS A 339 19.49 -8.04 10.44
C LYS A 339 18.13 -8.44 9.81
N GLY A 340 17.84 -7.93 8.61
CA GLY A 340 16.69 -8.34 7.80
C GLY A 340 17.13 -9.07 6.53
N GLU A 341 16.17 -9.37 5.67
CA GLU A 341 16.37 -10.00 4.36
C GLU A 341 15.74 -9.17 3.24
N ALA A 342 16.36 -9.16 2.06
CA ALA A 342 15.80 -8.54 0.87
C ALA A 342 15.95 -9.45 -0.35
N HIS A 343 14.87 -9.58 -1.11
CA HIS A 343 14.79 -10.43 -2.30
C HIS A 343 14.29 -9.61 -3.49
N MET A 344 14.95 -9.75 -4.63
CA MET A 344 14.58 -9.03 -5.84
C MET A 344 14.58 -9.95 -7.06
N ILE A 345 13.51 -9.88 -7.84
CA ILE A 345 13.45 -10.35 -9.23
C ILE A 345 13.51 -9.09 -10.12
N LEU A 346 14.46 -9.06 -11.05
CA LEU A 346 14.62 -7.98 -12.01
C LEU A 346 14.65 -8.58 -13.42
N SER A 347 13.53 -8.52 -14.12
CA SER A 347 13.36 -9.16 -15.41
C SER A 347 12.64 -8.30 -16.45
N ASP A 348 12.58 -8.80 -17.69
CA ASP A 348 11.75 -8.26 -18.78
C ASP A 348 12.00 -6.78 -19.10
N GLY A 349 13.26 -6.35 -19.01
CA GLY A 349 13.68 -4.98 -19.29
C GLY A 349 13.47 -4.00 -18.14
N ALA A 350 13.10 -4.47 -16.94
CA ALA A 350 12.98 -3.64 -15.76
C ALA A 350 14.34 -3.05 -15.33
N ASN A 351 14.29 -1.88 -14.68
CA ASN A 351 15.49 -1.10 -14.34
C ASN A 351 15.65 -0.90 -12.83
N TRP A 352 16.85 -1.14 -12.30
CA TRP A 352 17.24 -0.65 -10.99
C TRP A 352 18.24 0.49 -11.14
N TYR A 353 17.85 1.72 -10.82
CA TYR A 353 18.72 2.86 -10.67
C TYR A 353 19.29 2.87 -9.25
N HIS A 354 20.49 2.33 -9.10
CA HIS A 354 21.18 2.20 -7.82
C HIS A 354 21.78 3.55 -7.42
N GLU A 355 20.98 4.35 -6.72
CA GLU A 355 21.36 5.63 -6.17
C GLU A 355 20.55 5.93 -4.91
N ASN A 356 21.02 6.87 -4.10
CA ASN A 356 20.29 7.27 -2.90
C ASN A 356 19.04 8.08 -3.26
N LYS A 357 17.87 7.59 -2.85
CA LYS A 357 16.59 8.30 -3.00
C LYS A 357 15.81 8.24 -1.69
N GLY A 358 15.22 9.36 -1.28
CA GLY A 358 14.51 9.43 -0.02
C GLY A 358 15.46 9.46 1.19
N GLY A 359 14.96 8.99 2.33
CA GLY A 359 15.64 9.02 3.62
C GLY A 359 16.43 7.78 3.97
N ARG A 360 17.17 7.87 5.08
CA ARG A 360 18.05 6.82 5.63
C ARG A 360 19.20 6.37 4.73
N GLY A 361 19.44 7.05 3.60
CA GLY A 361 20.54 6.74 2.70
C GLY A 361 21.91 6.68 3.38
N ASN A 362 22.18 7.61 4.29
CA ASN A 362 23.45 7.67 5.03
C ASN A 362 23.66 6.48 5.98
N GLU A 363 22.59 5.77 6.35
CA GLU A 363 22.66 4.57 7.18
C GLU A 363 22.97 3.30 6.36
N ILE A 364 22.89 3.39 5.02
CA ILE A 364 23.11 2.29 4.10
C ILE A 364 24.55 2.37 3.59
N GLY A 365 25.45 1.55 4.13
CA GLY A 365 26.83 1.48 3.68
C GLY A 365 26.98 0.82 2.30
N ALA A 366 26.22 -0.25 2.07
CA ALA A 366 26.08 -0.95 0.81
C ALA A 366 24.62 -1.38 0.64
N SER A 367 24.16 -1.49 -0.60
CA SER A 367 22.91 -2.20 -0.86
C SER A 367 23.13 -3.70 -0.70
N HIS A 368 22.21 -4.41 -0.09
CA HIS A 368 22.36 -5.85 0.14
C HIS A 368 21.07 -6.61 -0.19
N LEU A 369 21.20 -7.63 -1.05
CA LEU A 369 20.16 -8.57 -1.40
C LEU A 369 20.53 -9.98 -0.92
N THR A 370 19.65 -10.58 -0.14
CA THR A 370 19.72 -11.99 0.29
C THR A 370 19.50 -12.95 -0.88
N SER A 371 18.67 -12.57 -1.85
CA SER A 371 18.63 -13.25 -3.15
C SER A 371 18.29 -12.29 -4.28
N PHE A 372 18.94 -12.50 -5.43
CA PHE A 372 18.67 -11.76 -6.65
C PHE A 372 18.52 -12.72 -7.83
N TYR A 373 17.41 -12.60 -8.54
CA TYR A 373 17.20 -13.26 -9.82
C TYR A 373 17.10 -12.20 -10.92
N GLY A 374 18.02 -12.27 -11.88
CA GLY A 374 17.99 -11.42 -13.07
C GLY A 374 17.61 -12.19 -14.32
N ASP A 375 16.72 -11.64 -15.14
CA ASP A 375 16.49 -12.15 -16.50
C ASP A 375 16.15 -10.99 -17.45
N LYS A 376 17.16 -10.46 -18.16
CA LYS A 376 17.04 -9.28 -19.03
C LYS A 376 16.67 -8.00 -18.26
N GLY A 377 16.93 -7.96 -16.95
CA GLY A 377 16.90 -6.76 -16.14
C GLY A 377 18.20 -5.95 -16.25
N VAL A 378 18.13 -4.64 -15.96
CA VAL A 378 19.26 -3.71 -16.03
C VAL A 378 19.47 -3.01 -14.69
N ILE A 379 20.69 -3.10 -14.14
CA ILE A 379 21.14 -2.29 -13.00
C ILE A 379 21.96 -1.12 -13.53
N HIS A 380 21.55 0.11 -13.21
CA HIS A 380 22.32 1.33 -13.42
C HIS A 380 23.04 1.66 -12.11
N GLN A 381 24.33 1.35 -12.05
CA GLN A 381 25.18 1.55 -10.88
C GLN A 381 25.67 3.01 -10.83
N ASN A 382 24.88 3.86 -10.16
CA ASN A 382 25.01 5.32 -10.20
C ASN A 382 25.65 5.92 -8.93
N THR A 383 26.13 5.08 -8.01
CA THR A 383 26.69 5.52 -6.73
C THR A 383 27.94 4.71 -6.38
N PRO A 384 28.90 5.26 -5.63
CA PRO A 384 30.08 4.50 -5.19
C PRO A 384 29.76 3.41 -4.15
N LYS A 385 28.52 3.34 -3.64
CA LYS A 385 28.11 2.28 -2.73
C LYS A 385 28.02 0.96 -3.47
N GLU A 386 28.48 -0.09 -2.80
CA GLU A 386 28.48 -1.44 -3.36
C GLU A 386 27.08 -2.04 -3.37
N ILE A 387 26.88 -3.05 -4.21
CA ILE A 387 25.75 -3.98 -4.15
C ILE A 387 26.31 -5.36 -3.75
N ILE A 388 25.80 -5.91 -2.65
CA ILE A 388 26.14 -7.24 -2.14
C ILE A 388 24.96 -8.18 -2.43
N ILE A 389 25.23 -9.35 -2.99
CA ILE A 389 24.23 -10.34 -3.36
C ILE A 389 24.64 -11.71 -2.83
N ASP A 390 23.93 -12.24 -1.84
CA ASP A 390 24.27 -13.53 -1.23
C ASP A 390 24.01 -14.70 -2.18
N GLN A 391 22.84 -14.69 -2.82
CA GLN A 391 22.39 -15.75 -3.74
C GLN A 391 21.97 -15.11 -5.07
N TYR A 392 22.87 -15.18 -6.06
CA TYR A 392 22.60 -14.74 -7.42
C TYR A 392 22.15 -15.90 -8.31
N SER A 393 21.20 -15.64 -9.21
CA SER A 393 20.84 -16.54 -10.29
C SER A 393 20.38 -15.77 -11.54
N GLY A 394 20.55 -16.37 -12.72
CA GLY A 394 20.11 -15.81 -13.99
C GLY A 394 21.16 -14.92 -14.69
N ASN A 395 20.70 -13.95 -15.48
CA ASN A 395 21.52 -13.05 -16.30
C ASN A 395 21.04 -11.59 -16.15
N THR A 396 21.96 -10.71 -15.75
CA THR A 396 21.69 -9.29 -15.48
C THR A 396 22.68 -8.42 -16.24
N THR A 397 22.20 -7.34 -16.84
CA THR A 397 23.07 -6.29 -17.39
C THR A 397 23.34 -5.24 -16.33
N VAL A 398 24.59 -4.82 -16.21
CA VAL A 398 24.99 -3.74 -15.31
C VAL A 398 25.63 -2.64 -16.14
N VAL A 399 25.14 -1.42 -15.96
CA VAL A 399 25.66 -0.20 -16.57
C VAL A 399 26.25 0.66 -15.46
N TYR A 400 27.54 0.95 -15.55
CA TYR A 400 28.22 1.80 -14.57
C TYR A 400 28.16 3.26 -15.01
N ALA A 401 27.75 4.13 -14.10
CA ALA A 401 27.91 5.56 -14.31
C ALA A 401 29.40 5.91 -14.42
N HIS A 402 29.72 6.78 -15.37
CA HIS A 402 31.07 7.29 -15.57
C HIS A 402 31.05 8.81 -15.79
N LYS A 403 32.15 9.47 -15.46
CA LYS A 403 32.46 10.83 -15.91
C LYS A 403 33.24 10.77 -17.23
N ASN A 404 33.47 11.94 -17.85
CA ASN A 404 34.23 12.07 -19.09
C ASN A 404 33.73 11.10 -20.18
N GLN A 405 34.65 10.53 -20.97
CA GLN A 405 34.33 9.58 -22.03
C GLN A 405 34.21 8.13 -21.54
N GLY A 406 34.56 7.83 -20.28
CA GLY A 406 34.50 6.48 -19.73
C GLY A 406 35.55 5.54 -20.32
N LEU A 407 36.71 6.08 -20.71
CA LEU A 407 37.77 5.31 -21.37
C LEU A 407 38.81 4.78 -20.37
N GLU A 408 38.92 5.41 -19.21
CA GLU A 408 39.85 5.05 -18.14
C GLU A 408 39.11 4.50 -16.93
N ALA A 409 39.77 3.66 -16.11
CA ALA A 409 39.15 3.05 -14.93
C ALA A 409 38.66 4.10 -13.92
N GLU A 410 39.39 5.21 -13.78
CA GLU A 410 39.09 6.31 -12.86
C GLU A 410 37.87 7.14 -13.29
N ASP A 411 37.38 6.95 -14.53
CA ASP A 411 36.15 7.58 -15.01
C ASP A 411 34.91 6.93 -14.40
N TYR A 412 34.97 5.68 -13.96
CA TYR A 412 33.82 4.99 -13.39
C TYR A 412 33.60 5.39 -11.93
N ILE A 413 32.38 5.83 -11.61
CA ILE A 413 32.00 6.33 -10.27
C ILE A 413 31.10 5.35 -9.51
N GLY A 414 30.71 4.25 -10.16
CA GLY A 414 29.87 3.21 -9.59
C GLY A 414 30.65 2.26 -8.67
N GLY A 415 30.00 1.81 -7.59
CA GLY A 415 30.56 0.87 -6.62
C GLY A 415 30.55 -0.59 -7.08
N ASP A 416 31.32 -1.42 -6.38
CA ASP A 416 31.46 -2.85 -6.66
C ASP A 416 30.10 -3.59 -6.66
N ILE A 417 30.03 -4.67 -7.43
CA ILE A 417 28.98 -5.69 -7.25
C ILE A 417 29.66 -6.97 -6.78
N ARG A 418 29.28 -7.42 -5.58
CA ARG A 418 29.86 -8.59 -4.93
C ARG A 418 28.83 -9.70 -4.83
N ILE A 419 29.16 -10.85 -5.40
CA ILE A 419 28.30 -12.04 -5.41
C ILE A 419 28.93 -13.09 -4.50
N GLY A 420 28.12 -13.63 -3.59
CA GLY A 420 28.53 -14.62 -2.61
C GLY A 420 28.23 -14.14 -1.19
N LYS A 421 28.38 -15.06 -0.23
CA LYS A 421 28.21 -14.76 1.19
C LYS A 421 29.55 -14.25 1.75
N PHE A 422 29.54 -13.04 2.32
CA PHE A 422 30.72 -12.38 2.88
C PHE A 422 30.67 -12.30 4.41
#